data_AF-A0A0F9K4V8-F1
#
_entry.id   AF-A0A0F9K4V8-F1
#
_cell.length_a   1.000
_cell.length_b   1.000
_cell.length_c   1.000
_cell.angle_alpha   90.00
_cell.angle_beta   90.00
_cell.angle_gamma   90.00
#
_symmetry.space_group_name_H-M   'P 1'
#
loop_
_entity.id
_entity.type
_entity.pdbx_description
1 polymer ?
#
loop_
_entity_poly.entity_id
_entity_poly.type
_entity_poly.pdbx_seq_one_letter_code
_entity_poly.pdbx_strand_id
1 'polypeptide(L)'
;GKWVEAKELPDIWTDLLIVSKGDLKLPLEVGNFPAFLEKYPIEKIENGYRGFDDKIGYCGEPDIFGVPQFKETKQIKSIFDIKRTASKIKDGIQLGLYCNLFNLEQGIIIPLNDKTQSGFSKPIIYDKKSLEGYYKMGLEKRESFRRRYGI
;
A
#
# COMPACT_ATOMS: atom_id res chain seq x y z
N GLY A 1 -3.11 -13.66 -38.95
CA GLY A 1 -4.29 -12.81 -38.71
C GLY A 1 -3.86 -11.36 -38.72
N LYS A 2 -4.67 -10.45 -39.28
CA LYS A 2 -4.40 -9.00 -39.25
C LYS A 2 -4.80 -8.43 -37.89
N TRP A 3 -3.96 -7.57 -37.33
CA TRP A 3 -4.28 -6.77 -36.15
C TRP A 3 -5.20 -5.62 -36.55
N VAL A 4 -6.24 -5.37 -35.74
CA VAL A 4 -7.20 -4.25 -35.89
C VAL A 4 -7.43 -3.60 -34.53
N GLU A 5 -7.79 -2.32 -34.52
CA GLU A 5 -8.01 -1.55 -33.29
C GLU A 5 -9.32 -1.93 -32.61
N ALA A 6 -9.36 -1.87 -31.27
CA ALA A 6 -10.48 -2.38 -30.46
C ALA A 6 -11.85 -1.73 -30.77
N LYS A 7 -11.86 -0.51 -31.28
CA LYS A 7 -13.07 0.24 -31.69
C LYS A 7 -13.76 -0.35 -32.93
N GLU A 8 -13.08 -1.22 -33.67
CA GLU A 8 -13.54 -1.79 -34.94
C GLU A 8 -14.16 -3.17 -34.78
N LEU A 9 -14.25 -3.69 -33.54
CA LEU A 9 -14.84 -4.99 -33.24
C LEU A 9 -16.34 -4.82 -32.94
N PRO A 10 -17.24 -5.36 -33.78
CA PRO A 10 -18.67 -5.35 -33.48
C PRO A 10 -18.96 -6.24 -32.27
N ASP A 11 -19.79 -5.74 -31.36
CA ASP A 11 -20.32 -6.42 -30.16
C ASP A 11 -19.41 -6.55 -28.92
N ILE A 12 -18.83 -5.45 -28.41
CA ILE A 12 -18.22 -5.44 -27.06
C ILE A 12 -19.03 -4.55 -26.11
N TRP A 13 -19.76 -5.20 -25.20
CA TRP A 13 -20.29 -4.58 -23.98
C TRP A 13 -19.18 -4.62 -22.92
N THR A 14 -18.69 -3.45 -22.54
CA THR A 14 -17.54 -3.26 -21.66
C THR A 14 -17.89 -3.49 -20.19
N ASP A 15 -17.84 -4.74 -19.72
CA ASP A 15 -17.75 -5.01 -18.27
C ASP A 15 -16.59 -5.93 -17.86
N LEU A 16 -15.88 -6.56 -18.81
CA LEU A 16 -14.64 -7.27 -18.50
C LEU A 16 -13.68 -7.30 -19.69
N LEU A 17 -12.62 -6.50 -19.60
CA LEU A 17 -11.47 -6.60 -20.49
C LEU A 17 -10.49 -7.60 -19.87
N ILE A 18 -10.62 -8.89 -20.20
CA ILE A 18 -9.61 -9.91 -19.86
C ILE A 18 -8.53 -9.85 -20.93
N VAL A 19 -7.37 -9.31 -20.57
CA VAL A 19 -6.20 -9.26 -21.45
C VAL A 19 -5.65 -10.68 -21.62
N SER A 20 -5.66 -11.21 -22.85
CA SER A 20 -5.18 -12.57 -23.14
C SER A 20 -3.67 -12.65 -23.41
N LYS A 21 -2.97 -11.51 -23.60
CA LYS A 21 -1.50 -11.41 -23.74
C LYS A 21 -0.92 -10.08 -23.21
N GLY A 22 0.14 -10.20 -22.41
CA GLY A 22 0.92 -9.13 -21.77
C GLY A 22 1.74 -9.72 -20.62
N ASP A 23 2.86 -9.11 -20.23
CA ASP A 23 3.67 -9.61 -19.10
C ASP A 23 3.06 -9.13 -17.77
N LEU A 24 2.82 -10.04 -16.83
CA LEU A 24 2.37 -9.71 -15.46
C LEU A 24 3.49 -9.07 -14.62
N LYS A 25 4.69 -8.98 -15.18
CA LYS A 25 5.83 -8.31 -14.58
C LYS A 25 5.80 -6.84 -14.95
N LEU A 26 5.88 -5.99 -13.93
CA LEU A 26 6.33 -4.61 -14.10
C LEU A 26 7.66 -4.63 -14.87
N PRO A 27 7.77 -3.93 -16.00
CA PRO A 27 9.07 -3.66 -16.59
C PRO A 27 9.96 -3.00 -15.55
N LEU A 28 11.24 -3.37 -15.53
CA LEU A 28 12.23 -2.88 -14.54
C LEU A 28 12.32 -1.34 -14.51
N GLU A 29 11.88 -0.70 -15.58
CA GLU A 29 11.98 0.75 -15.80
C GLU A 29 10.71 1.53 -15.36
N VAL A 30 9.65 0.85 -14.90
CA VAL A 30 8.37 1.50 -14.54
C VAL A 30 8.40 2.14 -13.15
N GLY A 31 9.38 1.82 -12.31
CA GLY A 31 9.49 2.35 -10.94
C GLY A 31 10.63 3.36 -10.76
N ASN A 32 10.46 4.61 -11.22
CA ASN A 32 11.44 5.66 -10.92
C ASN A 32 11.22 6.25 -9.51
N PHE A 33 11.71 5.55 -8.49
CA PHE A 33 11.60 5.99 -7.10
C PHE A 33 12.34 7.31 -6.82
N PRO A 34 13.54 7.58 -7.38
CA PRO A 34 14.16 8.90 -7.29
C PRO A 34 13.26 10.06 -7.75
N ALA A 35 12.62 9.95 -8.92
CA ALA A 35 11.70 10.97 -9.41
C ALA A 35 10.45 11.12 -8.52
N PHE A 36 9.99 10.03 -7.90
CA PHE A 36 8.96 10.10 -6.87
C PHE A 36 9.44 10.90 -5.65
N LEU A 37 10.67 10.68 -5.17
CA LEU A 37 11.23 11.39 -4.02
C LEU A 37 11.49 12.88 -4.31
N GLU A 38 11.73 13.28 -5.56
CA GLU A 38 11.80 14.70 -5.92
C GLU A 38 10.45 15.40 -5.70
N LYS A 39 9.34 14.71 -6.01
CA LYS A 39 7.98 15.25 -5.86
C LYS A 39 7.42 15.09 -4.45
N TYR A 40 7.74 13.98 -3.79
CA TYR A 40 7.29 13.61 -2.46
C TYR A 40 8.50 13.23 -1.60
N PRO A 41 9.31 14.21 -1.15
CA PRO A 41 10.54 13.90 -0.46
C PRO A 41 10.28 13.23 0.89
N ILE A 42 11.11 12.24 1.21
CA ILE A 42 11.13 11.53 2.49
C ILE A 42 12.54 11.65 3.05
N GLU A 43 12.66 12.20 4.24
CA GLU A 43 13.93 12.33 4.95
C GLU A 43 14.08 11.25 6.01
N LYS A 44 15.33 11.02 6.46
CA LYS A 44 15.67 10.05 7.51
C LYS A 44 15.10 8.67 7.20
N ILE A 45 15.23 8.26 5.93
CA ILE A 45 14.77 6.96 5.45
C ILE A 45 15.57 5.87 6.16
N GLU A 46 14.86 5.00 6.85
CA GLU A 46 15.38 3.81 7.51
C GLU A 46 14.60 2.61 6.96
N ASN A 47 15.27 1.47 6.77
CA ASN A 47 14.57 0.23 6.49
C ASN A 47 13.69 -0.14 7.68
N GLY A 48 12.52 -0.71 7.38
CA GLY A 48 11.71 -1.32 8.43
C GLY A 48 12.45 -2.45 9.14
N TYR A 49 12.01 -2.73 10.36
CA TYR A 49 12.52 -3.84 11.16
C TYR A 49 11.34 -4.55 11.82
N ARG A 50 11.56 -5.81 12.18
CA ARG A 50 10.52 -6.64 12.77
C ARG A 50 10.19 -6.19 14.18
N GLY A 51 8.91 -6.01 14.45
CA GLY A 51 8.36 -5.81 15.79
C GLY A 51 7.43 -6.95 16.17
N PHE A 52 7.30 -7.15 17.48
CA PHE A 52 6.45 -8.17 18.08
C PHE A 52 5.59 -7.51 19.16
N ASP A 53 4.29 -7.79 19.14
CA ASP A 53 3.39 -7.50 20.24
C ASP A 53 2.92 -8.83 20.82
N ASP A 54 3.58 -9.30 21.87
CA ASP A 54 3.29 -10.59 22.50
C ASP A 54 1.96 -10.58 23.25
N LYS A 55 1.51 -9.41 23.73
CA LYS A 55 0.21 -9.28 24.42
C LYS A 55 -0.93 -9.49 23.45
N ILE A 56 -0.80 -8.89 22.27
CA ILE A 56 -1.79 -8.98 21.20
C ILE A 56 -1.40 -10.09 20.22
N GLY A 57 -0.35 -10.88 20.46
CA GLY A 57 0.03 -12.02 19.62
C GLY A 57 0.05 -11.74 18.12
N TYR A 58 0.74 -10.68 17.67
CA TYR A 58 1.04 -10.46 16.26
C TYR A 58 2.45 -9.89 16.07
N CYS A 59 3.00 -10.07 14.87
CA CYS A 59 4.28 -9.50 14.47
C CYS A 59 4.13 -8.75 13.13
N GLY A 60 5.02 -7.81 12.87
CA GLY A 60 4.99 -6.98 11.68
C GLY A 60 6.36 -6.42 11.34
N GLU A 61 6.58 -6.18 10.05
CA GLU A 61 7.81 -5.60 9.51
C GLU A 61 7.39 -4.66 8.38
N PRO A 62 7.34 -3.34 8.62
CA PRO A 62 7.00 -2.37 7.59
C PRO A 62 8.12 -2.30 6.54
N ASP A 63 7.85 -1.69 5.38
CA ASP A 63 8.89 -1.53 4.36
C ASP A 63 9.92 -0.46 4.79
N ILE A 64 9.42 0.74 5.15
CA ILE A 64 10.24 1.93 5.37
C ILE A 64 9.73 2.73 6.57
N PHE A 65 10.65 3.28 7.36
CA PHE A 65 10.40 4.42 8.24
C PHE A 65 11.00 5.70 7.65
N GLY A 66 10.36 6.84 7.85
CA GLY A 66 10.92 8.12 7.43
C GLY A 66 10.09 9.31 7.89
N VAL A 67 10.48 10.51 7.48
CA VAL A 67 9.76 11.75 7.74
C VAL A 67 9.36 12.37 6.40
N PRO A 68 8.06 12.48 6.06
CA PRO A 68 7.63 13.10 4.82
C PRO A 68 7.88 14.62 4.87
N GLN A 69 8.29 15.20 3.75
CA GLN A 69 8.53 16.65 3.59
C GLN A 69 7.55 17.33 2.63
N PHE A 70 6.48 16.66 2.22
CA PHE A 70 5.45 17.22 1.34
C PHE A 70 4.27 17.81 2.13
N LYS A 71 3.61 18.84 1.55
CA LYS A 71 2.69 19.74 2.27
C LYS A 71 1.40 19.08 2.75
N GLU A 72 0.99 17.98 2.13
CA GLU A 72 -0.30 17.34 2.41
C GLU A 72 -0.32 16.49 3.69
N THR A 73 0.77 16.40 4.44
CA THR A 73 0.90 15.50 5.58
C THR A 73 1.68 16.12 6.74
N LYS A 74 1.61 15.50 7.93
CA LYS A 74 2.41 15.95 9.07
C LYS A 74 3.86 15.50 8.86
N GLN A 75 4.81 16.40 9.13
CA GLN A 75 6.24 16.11 9.07
C GLN A 75 6.72 15.40 10.35
N ILE A 76 6.21 14.19 10.56
CA ILE A 76 6.54 13.34 11.72
C ILE A 76 7.06 11.97 11.25
N LYS A 77 7.77 11.24 12.11
CA LYS A 77 8.18 9.87 11.81
C LYS A 77 6.93 9.04 11.46
N SER A 78 6.98 8.41 10.29
CA SER A 78 5.87 7.72 9.66
C SER A 78 6.34 6.41 9.07
N ILE A 79 5.42 5.47 8.93
CA ILE A 79 5.63 4.26 8.15
C ILE A 79 5.29 4.56 6.69
N PHE A 80 6.14 4.13 5.77
CA PHE A 80 5.84 4.08 4.35
C PHE A 80 5.81 2.62 3.90
N ASP A 81 4.74 2.24 3.21
CA ASP A 81 4.56 0.88 2.70
C ASP A 81 4.19 0.96 1.21
N ILE A 82 4.94 0.24 0.38
CA ILE A 82 4.89 0.35 -1.09
C ILE A 82 3.97 -0.74 -1.62
N LYS A 83 2.91 -0.34 -2.34
CA LYS A 83 1.90 -1.28 -2.84
C LYS A 83 1.73 -1.19 -4.36
N ARG A 84 1.90 -2.33 -5.04
CA ARG A 84 1.60 -2.46 -6.48
C ARG A 84 0.12 -2.24 -6.80
N THR A 85 -0.75 -2.76 -5.94
CA THR A 85 -2.19 -2.54 -6.02
C THR A 85 -2.67 -2.12 -4.64
N ALA A 86 -2.76 -0.82 -4.42
CA ALA A 86 -3.26 -0.28 -3.16
C ALA A 86 -4.72 -0.69 -2.92
N SER A 87 -5.01 -1.19 -1.73
CA SER A 87 -6.33 -1.56 -1.25
C SER A 87 -6.61 -0.85 0.07
N LYS A 88 -7.54 0.11 0.04
CA LYS A 88 -7.88 0.97 1.20
C LYS A 88 -8.06 0.19 2.51
N ILE A 89 -8.81 -0.90 2.49
CA ILE A 89 -9.11 -1.67 3.71
C ILE A 89 -7.91 -2.52 4.15
N LYS A 90 -7.29 -3.25 3.22
CA LYS A 90 -6.17 -4.16 3.58
C LYS A 90 -4.97 -3.35 4.07
N ASP A 91 -4.61 -2.31 3.32
CA ASP A 91 -3.45 -1.48 3.61
C ASP A 91 -3.68 -0.63 4.86
N GLY A 92 -4.90 -0.09 5.03
CA GLY A 92 -5.28 0.63 6.24
C GLY A 92 -5.15 -0.25 7.50
N ILE A 93 -5.60 -1.52 7.44
CA ILE A 93 -5.44 -2.48 8.55
C ILE A 93 -3.97 -2.77 8.82
N GLN A 94 -3.18 -3.03 7.78
CA GLN A 94 -1.74 -3.29 7.92
C GLN A 94 -1.03 -2.09 8.58
N LEU A 95 -1.27 -0.87 8.07
CA LEU A 95 -0.70 0.34 8.65
C LEU A 95 -1.22 0.60 10.07
N GLY A 96 -2.50 0.36 10.35
CA GLY A 96 -3.07 0.51 11.69
C GLY A 96 -2.39 -0.37 12.72
N LEU A 97 -2.13 -1.64 12.36
CA LEU A 97 -1.37 -2.58 13.19
C LEU A 97 0.08 -2.12 13.37
N TYR A 98 0.79 -1.79 12.29
CA TYR A 98 2.19 -1.37 12.41
C TYR A 98 2.35 -0.04 13.19
N CYS A 99 1.50 0.94 12.93
CA CYS A 99 1.56 2.22 13.64
C CYS A 99 1.30 2.03 15.14
N ASN A 100 0.40 1.12 15.52
CA ASN A 100 0.22 0.77 16.93
C ASN A 100 1.47 0.07 17.52
N LEU A 101 2.02 -0.92 16.81
CA LEU A 101 3.21 -1.67 17.20
C LEU A 101 4.44 -0.78 17.44
N PHE A 102 4.68 0.20 16.56
CA PHE A 102 5.83 1.11 16.64
C PHE A 102 5.51 2.46 17.30
N ASN A 103 4.30 2.61 17.87
CA ASN A 103 3.82 3.84 18.51
C ASN A 103 3.95 5.09 17.62
N LEU A 104 3.44 5.00 16.40
CA LEU A 104 3.43 6.06 15.40
C LEU A 104 2.01 6.54 15.12
N GLU A 105 1.87 7.81 14.80
CA GLU A 105 0.55 8.44 14.57
C GLU A 105 0.18 8.56 13.08
N GLN A 106 1.06 8.12 12.18
CA GLN A 106 0.91 8.32 10.75
C GLN A 106 1.52 7.15 9.95
N GLY A 107 0.75 6.68 8.99
CA GLY A 107 1.16 5.68 8.00
C GLY A 107 0.84 6.18 6.60
N ILE A 108 1.68 5.83 5.63
CA ILE A 108 1.59 6.33 4.27
C ILE A 108 1.76 5.16 3.31
N ILE A 109 0.80 4.98 2.40
CA ILE A 109 0.96 4.05 1.28
C ILE A 109 1.55 4.80 0.09
N ILE A 110 2.57 4.20 -0.52
CA ILE A 110 3.15 4.64 -1.78
C ILE A 110 2.65 3.69 -2.87
N PRO A 111 1.62 4.05 -3.66
CA PRO A 111 1.11 3.15 -4.69
C PRO A 111 2.03 3.19 -5.91
N LEU A 112 2.45 2.01 -6.35
CA LEU A 112 3.18 1.76 -7.60
C LEU A 112 2.20 1.15 -8.61
N ASN A 113 1.63 1.95 -9.51
CA ASN A 113 0.60 1.46 -10.41
C ASN A 113 1.20 0.65 -11.57
N ASP A 114 1.08 -0.67 -11.47
CA ASP A 114 1.51 -1.61 -12.51
C ASP A 114 0.51 -1.73 -13.66
N LYS A 115 -0.79 -1.58 -13.38
CA LYS A 115 -1.86 -1.75 -14.37
C LYS A 115 -1.84 -0.72 -15.49
N THR A 116 -1.55 0.54 -15.17
CA THR A 116 -1.44 1.61 -16.17
C THR A 116 0.01 1.93 -16.53
N GLN A 117 0.98 1.19 -16.00
CA GLN A 117 2.42 1.44 -16.12
C GLN A 117 2.83 2.88 -15.78
N SER A 118 2.04 3.59 -14.98
CA SER A 118 2.27 5.01 -14.68
C SER A 118 3.29 5.23 -13.56
N GLY A 119 3.88 4.15 -13.05
CA GLY A 119 4.87 4.18 -11.98
C GLY A 119 4.29 4.60 -10.63
N PHE A 120 5.09 5.28 -9.81
CA PHE A 120 4.67 5.76 -8.50
C PHE A 120 3.64 6.88 -8.62
N SER A 121 2.61 6.81 -7.78
CA SER A 121 1.52 7.78 -7.74
C SER A 121 1.48 8.55 -6.43
N LYS A 122 0.52 9.47 -6.29
CA LYS A 122 0.38 10.31 -5.09
C LYS A 122 0.25 9.43 -3.84
N PRO A 123 1.01 9.71 -2.77
CA PRO A 123 0.90 8.97 -1.51
C PRO A 123 -0.50 9.04 -0.91
N ILE A 124 -0.94 7.94 -0.32
CA ILE A 124 -2.19 7.85 0.43
C ILE A 124 -1.85 7.94 1.91
N ILE A 125 -2.30 9.01 2.55
CA ILE A 125 -1.95 9.33 3.94
C ILE A 125 -3.06 8.80 4.86
N TYR A 126 -2.65 8.08 5.90
CA TYR A 126 -3.50 7.61 6.99
C TYR A 126 -3.09 8.32 8.26
N ASP A 127 -3.98 9.17 8.77
CA ASP A 127 -3.81 9.88 10.03
C ASP A 127 -4.18 9.00 11.24
N LYS A 128 -3.84 9.46 12.44
CA LYS A 128 -4.14 8.76 13.70
C LYS A 128 -5.59 8.29 13.80
N LYS A 129 -6.55 9.16 13.46
CA LYS A 129 -7.98 8.85 13.58
C LYS A 129 -8.40 7.71 12.64
N SER A 130 -7.95 7.74 11.39
CA SER A 130 -8.24 6.65 10.44
C SER A 130 -7.54 5.36 10.86
N LEU A 131 -6.29 5.44 11.32
CA LEU A 131 -5.50 4.29 11.80
C LEU A 131 -6.15 3.60 13.00
N GLU A 132 -6.73 4.34 13.95
CA GLU A 132 -7.47 3.77 15.09
C GLU A 132 -8.65 2.90 14.64
N GLY A 133 -9.39 3.34 13.61
CA GLY A 133 -10.48 2.57 13.04
C GLY A 133 -10.00 1.27 12.40
N TYR A 134 -8.94 1.34 11.59
CA TYR A 134 -8.37 0.17 10.95
C TYR A 134 -7.67 -0.79 11.93
N TYR A 135 -7.07 -0.26 12.98
CA TYR A 135 -6.48 -1.06 14.05
C TYR A 135 -7.54 -1.95 14.71
N LYS A 136 -8.70 -1.37 15.08
CA LYS A 136 -9.84 -2.14 15.62
C LYS A 136 -10.31 -3.24 14.65
N MET A 137 -10.43 -2.92 13.36
CA MET A 137 -10.75 -3.93 12.34
C MET A 137 -9.70 -5.04 12.25
N GLY A 138 -8.42 -4.71 12.42
CA GLY A 138 -7.32 -5.68 12.49
C GLY A 138 -7.48 -6.64 13.65
N LEU A 139 -7.79 -6.12 14.85
CA LEU A 139 -8.04 -6.93 16.04
C LEU A 139 -9.25 -7.85 15.86
N GLU A 140 -10.35 -7.34 15.29
CA GLU A 140 -11.54 -8.16 14.98
C GLU A 140 -11.22 -9.30 14.00
N LYS A 141 -10.44 -9.01 12.94
CA LYS A 141 -9.99 -10.04 11.99
C LYS A 141 -9.12 -11.09 12.67
N ARG A 142 -8.23 -10.68 13.57
CA ARG A 142 -7.40 -11.59 14.36
C ARG A 142 -8.27 -12.49 15.25
N GLU A 143 -9.23 -11.93 15.98
CA GLU A 143 -10.15 -12.72 16.81
C GLU A 143 -10.99 -13.69 15.96
N SER A 144 -11.45 -13.26 14.78
CA SER A 144 -12.12 -14.15 13.83
C SER A 144 -11.22 -15.29 13.34
N PHE A 145 -9.95 -15.00 13.06
CA PHE A 145 -8.95 -15.99 12.70
C PHE A 145 -8.74 -17.01 13.83
N ARG A 146 -8.52 -16.52 15.05
CA ARG A 146 -8.36 -17.33 16.27
C ARG A 146 -9.52 -18.30 16.48
N ARG A 147 -10.76 -17.79 16.43
CA ARG A 147 -11.98 -18.61 16.53
C ARG A 147 -12.08 -19.66 15.42
N ARG A 148 -11.71 -19.30 14.18
CA ARG A 148 -11.77 -20.22 13.04
C ARG A 148 -10.80 -21.39 13.19
N TYR A 149 -9.64 -21.16 13.79
CA TYR A 149 -8.57 -22.17 13.88
C TYR A 149 -8.40 -22.75 15.30
N GLY A 150 -9.20 -22.32 16.28
CA GLY A 150 -9.18 -22.85 17.64
C GLY A 150 -7.93 -22.48 18.45
N ILE A 151 -7.37 -21.28 18.22
CA ILE A 151 -6.14 -20.75 18.87
C ILE A 151 -6.47 -19.56 19.79
#